data_AF-A0A371YUQ7-F1
#
_entry.id   AF-A0A371YUQ7-F1
#
_cell.length_a   1.000
_cell.length_b   1.000
_cell.length_c   1.000
_cell.angle_alpha   90.00
_cell.angle_beta   90.00
_cell.angle_gamma   90.00
#
_symmetry.space_group_name_H-M   'P 1'
#
loop_
_entity.id
_entity.type
_entity.pdbx_description
1 polymer ?
#
loop_
_entity_poly.entity_id
_entity_poly.type
_entity_poly.pdbx_seq_one_letter_code
_entity_poly.pdbx_strand_id
1 'polypeptide(L)' 'MNKIYKTSFMLSAVISILYFMINEIHKDNVVIDTGIGIILAIITVLLIFFIWLYLRSEDKRIKQKKESMNM' A
#
# COMPACT_ATOMS: atom_id res chain seq x y z
N MET A 1 -6.04 -16.86 -4.84
CA MET A 1 -6.64 -15.53 -4.70
C MET A 1 -6.35 -14.74 -5.96
N ASN A 2 -7.38 -14.25 -6.66
CA ASN A 2 -7.21 -13.56 -7.95
C ASN A 2 -6.37 -12.27 -7.76
N LYS A 3 -5.56 -11.90 -8.76
CA LYS A 3 -4.63 -10.76 -8.69
C LYS A 3 -5.37 -9.45 -8.36
N ILE A 4 -6.55 -9.28 -8.95
CA ILE A 4 -7.44 -8.13 -8.70
C ILE A 4 -7.85 -8.08 -7.22
N TYR A 5 -8.25 -9.20 -6.63
CA TYR A 5 -8.64 -9.26 -5.22
C TYR A 5 -7.47 -8.95 -4.27
N LYS A 6 -6.25 -9.42 -4.58
CA LYS A 6 -5.06 -9.05 -3.80
C LYS A 6 -4.78 -7.55 -3.84
N THR A 7 -4.86 -6.93 -5.02
CA THR A 7 -4.66 -5.49 -5.18
C THR A 7 -5.75 -4.69 -4.48
N SER A 8 -7.02 -5.05 -4.65
CA SER A 8 -8.13 -4.38 -3.98
C SER A 8 -8.04 -4.49 -2.46
N PHE A 9 -7.64 -5.64 -1.93
CA PHE A 9 -7.43 -5.85 -0.49
C PHE A 9 -6.28 -4.98 0.05
N MET A 10 -5.15 -4.93 -0.67
CA MET A 10 -4.02 -4.07 -0.32
C MET A 10 -4.41 -2.59 -0.33
N LEU A 11 -5.18 -2.16 -1.33
CA LEU A 11 -5.66 -0.79 -1.45
C LEU A 11 -6.62 -0.42 -0.33
N SER A 12 -7.57 -1.30 0.01
CA SER A 12 -8.48 -1.07 1.14
C SER A 12 -7.73 -0.98 2.46
N ALA A 13 -6.69 -1.80 2.67
CA ALA A 13 -5.86 -1.74 3.87
C ALA A 13 -5.12 -0.40 3.98
N VAL A 14 -4.55 0.12 2.88
CA VAL A 14 -3.89 1.44 2.85
C VAL A 14 -4.88 2.55 3.19
N ILE A 15 -6.07 2.53 2.59
CA ILE A 15 -7.10 3.55 2.86
C ILE A 15 -7.52 3.52 4.33
N SER A 16 -7.71 2.33 4.92
CA SER A 16 -8.03 2.20 6.35
C SER A 16 -6.93 2.74 7.26
N ILE A 17 -5.65 2.48 6.95
CA ILE A 17 -4.52 3.00 7.72
C ILE A 17 -4.48 4.52 7.64
N LEU A 18 -4.61 5.09 6.44
CA LEU A 18 -4.62 6.54 6.24
C LEU A 18 -5.79 7.21 6.97
N TYR A 19 -6.98 6.61 6.91
CA TYR A 19 -8.14 7.10 7.64
C TYR A 19 -7.91 7.10 9.15
N PHE A 20 -7.33 6.02 9.70
CA PHE A 20 -7.04 5.93 11.12
C PHE A 20 -6.00 6.97 11.54
N MET A 21 -4.92 7.15 10.76
CA MET A 21 -3.91 8.18 11.02
C MET A 21 -4.51 9.59 11.01
N ILE A 22 -5.33 9.93 10.02
CA ILE A 22 -6.01 11.24 9.95
C ILE A 22 -6.93 11.45 11.15
N ASN A 23 -7.68 10.42 11.53
CA ASN A 23 -8.60 10.48 12.66
C ASN A 23 -7.87 10.64 14.01
N GLU A 24 -6.71 10.01 14.19
CA GLU A 24 -5.86 10.17 15.36
C GLU A 24 -5.32 11.60 15.46
N ILE A 25 -4.79 12.14 14.36
CA ILE A 25 -4.29 13.52 14.25
C ILE A 25 -5.40 14.53 14.61
N HIS A 26 -6.62 14.29 14.12
CA HIS A 26 -7.77 15.14 14.42
C HIS A 26 -8.17 15.06 15.90
N LYS A 27 -8.11 13.88 16.51
CA LYS A 27 -8.39 13.68 17.94
C LYS A 27 -7.39 14.42 18.84
N ASP A 28 -6.13 14.49 18.41
CA ASP A 28 -5.07 15.20 19.14
C ASP A 28 -5.15 16.74 19.00
N ASN A 29 -6.23 17.27 18.40
CA ASN A 29 -6.38 18.69 18.03
C ASN A 29 -5.22 19.23 17.16
N VAL A 30 -4.50 18.33 16.48
CA VAL A 30 -3.45 18.73 15.54
C VAL A 30 -4.13 19.17 14.26
N VAL A 31 -4.02 20.46 13.95
CA VAL A 31 -4.53 21.00 12.69
C VAL A 31 -3.71 20.41 11.55
N ILE A 32 -4.38 19.73 10.62
CA ILE A 32 -3.75 19.29 9.38
C ILE A 32 -3.48 20.53 8.53
N ASP A 33 -2.29 21.08 8.69
CA ASP A 33 -1.79 22.16 7.86
C ASP A 33 -1.25 21.62 6.53
N THR A 34 -0.80 22.52 5.67
CA THR A 34 -0.23 22.16 4.36
C THR A 34 1.00 21.25 4.50
N GLY A 35 1.79 21.41 5.57
CA GLY A 35 2.97 20.58 5.84
C GLY A 35 2.61 19.13 6.14
N ILE A 36 1.69 18.91 7.08
CA ILE A 36 1.17 17.59 7.44
C ILE A 36 0.47 16.94 6.24
N GLY A 37 -0.27 17.72 5.44
CA GLY A 37 -0.87 17.24 4.20
C GLY A 37 0.15 16.73 3.18
N ILE A 38 1.26 17.44 3.00
CA ILE A 38 2.35 17.00 2.10
C ILE A 38 3.02 15.72 2.64
N ILE A 39 3.25 15.63 3.96
CA ILE A 39 3.83 14.42 4.58
C ILE A 39 2.91 13.22 4.36
N LEU A 40 1.61 13.36 4.60
CA LEU A 40 0.61 12.30 4.36
C LEU A 40 0.57 11.88 2.89
N ALA A 41 0.68 12.84 1.95
CA ALA A 41 0.75 12.55 0.53
C ALA A 41 2.01 11.74 0.16
N ILE A 42 3.18 12.13 0.70
CA ILE A 42 4.44 11.40 0.49
C ILE A 42 4.35 9.97 1.04
N ILE A 43 3.82 9.80 2.26
CA ILE A 43 3.62 8.48 2.88
C ILE A 43 2.69 7.62 2.01
N THR A 44 1.60 8.20 1.51
CA THR A 44 0.65 7.51 0.63
C THR A 44 1.32 7.03 -0.66
N VAL A 45 2.11 7.90 -1.32
CA VAL A 45 2.84 7.54 -2.54
C VAL A 45 3.85 6.42 -2.29
N LEU A 46 4.59 6.48 -1.17
CA LEU A 46 5.53 5.43 -0.80
C LEU A 46 4.83 4.08 -0.56
N LEU A 47 3.68 4.08 0.13
CA LEU A 47 2.90 2.87 0.36
C LEU A 47 2.40 2.25 -0.95
N ILE A 48 1.86 3.06 -1.86
CA ILE A 48 1.42 2.60 -3.19
C ILE A 48 2.60 2.03 -3.96
N PHE A 49 3.75 2.70 -3.95
CA PHE A 49 4.96 2.23 -4.61
C PHE A 49 5.45 0.90 -4.04
N PHE A 50 5.45 0.75 -2.71
CA PHE A 50 5.81 -0.51 -2.05
C PHE A 50 4.86 -1.65 -2.43
N ILE A 51 3.55 -1.41 -2.45
CA ILE A 51 2.56 -2.41 -2.89
C ILE A 51 2.81 -2.82 -4.33
N TRP A 52 3.09 -1.86 -5.21
CA TRP A 52 3.40 -2.14 -6.59
C TRP A 52 4.67 -2.98 -6.74
N LEU A 53 5.75 -2.65 -6.02
CA LEU A 53 6.97 -3.45 -5.99
C LEU A 53 6.72 -4.85 -5.43
N TYR A 54 5.93 -4.97 -4.37
CA TYR A 54 5.57 -6.25 -3.76
C TYR A 54 4.83 -7.15 -4.75
N LEU A 55 3.79 -6.63 -5.42
CA LEU A 55 3.04 -7.37 -6.43
C LEU A 55 3.93 -7.77 -7.62
N ARG A 56 4.81 -6.86 -8.07
CA ARG A 56 5.79 -7.15 -9.13
C ARG A 56 6.77 -8.23 -8.72
N SER A 57 7.18 -8.27 -7.46
CA SER A 57 8.07 -9.31 -6.93
C SER A 57 7.36 -10.66 -6.80
N GLU A 58 6.09 -10.70 -6.39
CA GLU A 58 5.30 -11.93 -6.39
C GLU A 58 5.18 -12.52 -7.80
N ASP A 59 4.87 -11.69 -8.80
CA ASP A 59 4.77 -12.13 -10.20
C ASP A 59 6.09 -12.77 -10.70
N LYS A 60 7.24 -12.18 -10.34
CA LYS A 60 8.57 -12.73 -10.68
C LYS A 60 8.85 -14.07 -9.99
N ARG A 61 8.53 -14.17 -8.70
CA ARG A 61 8.72 -15.41 -7.91
C ARG A 61 7.84 -16.55 -8.41
N ILE A 62 6.59 -16.26 -8.77
CA ILE A 62 5.66 -17.25 -9.33
C ILE A 62 6.19 -17.75 -10.68
N LYS A 63 6.68 -16.85 -11.55
CA LYS A 63 7.23 -17.23 -12.85
C LYS A 63 8.46 -18.14 -12.71
N GLN A 64 9.42 -17.79 -11.86
CA GLN A 64 10.61 -18.63 -11.59
C GLN A 64 10.24 -19.99 -11.00
N LYS A 65 9.30 -20.05 -10.06
CA LYS A 65 8.84 -21.32 -9.47
C LYS A 65 8.18 -22.24 -10.50
N LYS A 66 7.50 -21.67 -11.49
CA LYS A 66 6.85 -22.44 -12.57
C LYS A 66 7.87 -23.00 -13.56
N GLU A 67 8.92 -22.23 -13.85
CA GLU A 67 10.03 -22.66 -14.71
C GLU A 67 10.88 -23.77 -14.05
N SER A 68 11.11 -23.71 -12.73
CA SER A 68 11.85 -24.74 -12.00
C SER A 68 11.09 -26.06 -11.76
N MET A 69 9.77 -26.08 -11.95
CA MET A 69 8.93 -27.27 -11.76
C MET A 69 8.66 -28.03 -13.07
N ASN A 70 9.00 -27.41 -14.20
CA ASN A 70 8.91 -28.00 -15.55
C ASN A 70 10.25 -28.53 -16.06
N MET A 71 11.30 -28.46 -15.24
CA MET A 71 12.59 -29.15 -15.41
C MET A 71 12.63 -30.36 -14.47
#